data_AF-A0A1J6HUR6-F1
#
_entry.id   AF-A0A1J6HUR6-F1
#
_cell.length_a   1.000
_cell.length_b   1.000
_cell.length_c   1.000
_cell.angle_alpha   90.00
_cell.angle_beta   90.00
_cell.angle_gamma   90.00
#
_symmetry.space_group_name_H-M   'P 1'
#
loop_
_entity.id
_entity.type
_entity.pdbx_description
1 polymer ?
#
loop_
_entity_poly.entity_id
_entity_poly.type
_entity_poly.pdbx_seq_one_letter_code
_entity_poly.pdbx_strand_id
1 'polypeptide(L)'
;MASLTRHSGKWNDEGNYIDFAIEGILIKEYASFNDLVASISNQLGIDLSSKTIKIQYKVEGNCAPMEIHNDMGYRVYVELKKENREFGMYPLCVTTIEKELIDGAVQRYDSGTDNTLAIEFVNSGEAIGVFELHKDLIISKTNQK
;
A
#
# COMPACT_ATOMS: atom_id res chain seq x y z
N MET A 1 13.44 -17.98 -3.00
CA MET A 1 14.36 -17.87 -1.83
C MET A 1 13.56 -17.59 -0.57
N ALA A 2 13.92 -18.18 0.57
CA ALA A 2 13.15 -18.02 1.80
C ALA A 2 13.56 -16.75 2.55
N SER A 3 12.60 -16.11 3.22
CA SER A 3 12.81 -14.93 4.06
C SER A 3 12.00 -15.02 5.34
N LEU A 4 12.54 -14.48 6.43
CA LEU A 4 11.75 -14.18 7.62
C LEU A 4 10.87 -12.94 7.36
N THR A 5 9.69 -12.96 7.96
CA THR A 5 8.73 -11.86 8.01
C THR A 5 8.37 -11.62 9.46
N ARG A 6 8.63 -10.41 9.95
CA ARG A 6 8.24 -9.91 11.27
C ARG A 6 6.96 -9.10 11.11
N HIS A 7 5.96 -9.38 11.93
CA HIS A 7 4.66 -8.71 11.86
C HIS A 7 4.10 -8.47 13.26
N SER A 8 3.00 -7.72 13.34
CA SER A 8 2.34 -7.35 14.61
C SER A 8 3.25 -6.61 15.60
N GLY A 9 4.38 -6.09 15.13
CA GLY A 9 5.31 -5.27 15.91
C GLY A 9 5.27 -3.80 15.49
N LYS A 10 6.25 -3.04 15.97
CA LYS A 10 6.39 -1.60 15.71
C LYS A 10 7.86 -1.20 15.59
N TRP A 11 8.12 -0.14 14.85
CA TRP A 11 9.43 0.52 14.86
C TRP A 11 9.57 1.38 16.11
N ASN A 12 10.69 1.27 16.82
CA ASN A 12 11.06 2.18 17.89
C ASN A 12 11.91 3.35 17.38
N ASP A 13 12.23 4.32 18.24
CA ASP A 13 13.01 5.52 17.89
C ASP A 13 14.46 5.21 17.49
N GLU A 14 14.98 4.03 17.83
CA GLU A 14 16.29 3.53 17.41
C GLU A 14 16.26 2.86 16.02
N GLY A 15 15.09 2.87 15.37
CA GLY A 15 14.87 2.23 14.08
C GLY A 15 14.90 0.71 14.17
N ASN A 16 14.58 0.11 15.31
CA ASN A 16 14.47 -1.34 15.51
C ASN A 16 13.00 -1.76 15.46
N TYR A 17 12.71 -2.84 14.73
CA TYR A 17 11.38 -3.45 14.74
C TYR A 17 11.28 -4.37 15.95
N ILE A 18 10.41 -4.04 16.90
CA ILE A 18 10.25 -4.69 18.21
C ILE A 18 8.83 -5.22 18.41
N ASP A 19 8.62 -6.03 19.45
CA ASP A 19 7.32 -6.59 19.84
C ASP A 19 6.61 -7.38 18.73
N PHE A 20 7.38 -8.11 17.91
CA PHE A 20 6.88 -8.79 16.71
C PHE A 20 6.67 -10.30 16.90
N ALA A 21 5.77 -10.85 16.09
CA ALA A 21 5.72 -12.28 15.76
C ALA A 21 6.53 -12.55 14.47
N ILE A 22 6.92 -13.81 14.25
CA ILE A 22 7.75 -14.24 13.12
C ILE A 22 7.03 -15.31 12.30
N GLU A 23 7.07 -15.15 10.99
CA GLU A 23 6.75 -16.18 10.02
C GLU A 23 7.82 -16.29 8.91
N GLY A 24 7.75 -17.33 8.09
CA GLY A 24 8.61 -17.51 6.92
C GLY A 24 7.80 -17.40 5.64
N ILE A 25 8.33 -16.70 4.64
CA ILE A 25 7.73 -16.61 3.30
C ILE A 25 8.71 -17.02 2.20
N LEU A 26 8.15 -17.44 1.07
CA LEU A 26 8.92 -17.68 -0.16
C LEU A 26 8.90 -16.43 -1.04
N ILE A 27 10.08 -15.83 -1.23
CA ILE A 27 10.33 -14.75 -2.18
C ILE A 27 10.56 -15.35 -3.57
N LYS A 28 9.79 -14.89 -4.54
CA LYS A 28 9.86 -15.31 -5.95
C LYS A 28 10.64 -14.26 -6.75
N GLU A 29 11.65 -14.72 -7.50
CA GLU A 29 12.55 -13.82 -8.24
C GLU A 29 11.84 -13.01 -9.33
N TYR A 30 10.95 -13.66 -10.08
CA TYR A 30 10.22 -13.05 -11.20
C TYR A 30 8.76 -12.77 -10.80
N ALA A 31 8.58 -12.04 -9.71
CA ALA A 31 7.26 -11.62 -9.23
C ALA A 31 7.17 -10.10 -9.14
N SER A 32 5.95 -9.58 -9.16
CA SER A 32 5.67 -8.17 -8.91
C SER A 32 5.65 -7.86 -7.41
N PHE A 33 5.68 -6.58 -7.07
CA PHE A 33 5.40 -6.11 -5.72
C PHE A 33 4.02 -6.55 -5.23
N ASN A 34 3.01 -6.53 -6.10
CA ASN A 34 1.66 -6.97 -5.74
C ASN A 34 1.61 -8.47 -5.42
N ASP A 35 2.41 -9.30 -6.09
CA ASP A 35 2.53 -10.71 -5.76
C ASP A 35 3.17 -10.93 -4.38
N LEU A 36 4.14 -10.09 -3.99
CA LEU A 36 4.70 -10.10 -2.63
C LEU A 36 3.64 -9.73 -1.61
N VAL A 37 2.89 -8.63 -1.84
CA VAL A 37 1.81 -8.19 -0.96
C VAL A 37 0.76 -9.29 -0.79
N ALA A 38 0.32 -9.92 -1.88
CA ALA A 38 -0.64 -11.02 -1.86
C ALA A 38 -0.09 -12.26 -1.12
N SER A 39 1.20 -12.57 -1.28
CA SER A 39 1.84 -13.68 -0.58
C SER A 39 1.88 -13.44 0.93
N ILE A 40 2.24 -12.22 1.35
CA ILE A 40 2.25 -11.83 2.77
C ILE A 40 0.83 -11.81 3.34
N SER A 41 -0.14 -11.24 2.61
CA SER A 41 -1.51 -11.16 3.11
C SER A 41 -2.13 -12.54 3.31
N ASN A 42 -1.92 -13.45 2.36
CA ASN A 42 -2.42 -14.82 2.46
C ASN A 42 -1.75 -15.59 3.60
N GLN A 43 -0.44 -15.42 3.77
CA GLN A 43 0.33 -16.08 4.82
C GLN A 43 -0.11 -15.61 6.22
N LEU A 44 -0.29 -14.29 6.40
CA LEU A 44 -0.63 -13.68 7.69
C LEU A 44 -2.15 -13.57 7.94
N GLY A 45 -2.99 -14.00 7.01
CA GLY A 45 -4.45 -13.87 7.10
C GLY A 45 -4.95 -12.41 7.12
N ILE A 46 -4.26 -11.50 6.41
CA ILE A 46 -4.61 -10.07 6.37
C ILE A 46 -5.66 -9.83 5.28
N ASP A 47 -6.79 -9.25 5.67
CA ASP A 47 -7.82 -8.77 4.75
C ASP A 47 -7.37 -7.46 4.08
N LEU A 48 -6.98 -7.56 2.80
CA LEU A 48 -6.55 -6.41 1.98
C LEU A 48 -7.71 -5.50 1.55
N SER A 49 -8.98 -5.89 1.77
CA SER A 49 -10.12 -5.01 1.48
C SER A 49 -10.23 -3.90 2.53
N SER A 50 -9.95 -4.22 3.80
CA SER A 50 -10.02 -3.29 4.94
C SER A 50 -8.66 -2.74 5.38
N LYS A 51 -7.55 -3.35 4.97
CA LYS A 51 -6.20 -2.93 5.38
C LYS A 51 -5.27 -2.73 4.20
N THR A 52 -4.27 -1.87 4.39
CA THR A 52 -3.07 -1.82 3.55
C THR A 52 -1.88 -2.40 4.30
N ILE A 53 -0.89 -2.89 3.55
CA ILE A 53 0.34 -3.45 4.10
C ILE A 53 1.50 -2.53 3.73
N LYS A 54 2.24 -2.07 4.74
CA LYS A 54 3.54 -1.42 4.58
C LYS A 54 4.64 -2.45 4.83
N ILE A 55 5.56 -2.56 3.87
CA ILE A 55 6.66 -3.53 3.89
C ILE A 55 7.98 -2.76 3.98
N GLN A 56 8.78 -3.07 4.99
CA GLN A 56 10.08 -2.44 5.21
C GLN A 56 11.15 -3.48 5.54
N TYR A 57 12.42 -3.16 5.35
CA TYR A 57 13.55 -3.97 5.79
C TYR A 57 14.71 -3.06 6.16
N LYS A 58 15.63 -3.54 7.00
CA LYS A 58 16.77 -2.77 7.48
C LYS A 58 18.06 -3.39 6.98
N VAL A 59 18.85 -2.65 6.21
CA VAL A 59 20.10 -3.13 5.62
C VAL A 59 21.29 -2.94 6.55
N GLU A 60 21.34 -1.80 7.26
CA GLU A 60 22.48 -1.45 8.11
C GLU A 60 22.03 -0.86 9.45
N GLY A 61 22.83 -1.11 10.48
CA GLY A 61 22.57 -0.88 11.90
C GLY A 61 21.75 0.36 12.25
N ASN A 62 22.26 1.58 12.12
CA ASN A 62 21.53 2.79 12.53
C ASN A 62 20.81 3.49 11.37
N CYS A 63 20.69 2.83 10.21
CA CYS A 63 20.03 3.41 9.05
C CYS A 63 18.52 3.32 9.16
N ALA A 64 17.83 4.28 8.53
CA ALA A 64 16.38 4.23 8.38
C ALA A 64 15.97 2.94 7.63
N PRO A 65 14.85 2.29 8.02
CA PRO A 65 14.34 1.15 7.28
C PRO A 65 13.99 1.53 5.84
N MET A 66 14.42 0.71 4.88
CA MET A 66 14.06 0.84 3.48
C MET A 66 12.65 0.31 3.24
N GLU A 67 11.85 1.07 2.52
CA GLU A 67 10.47 0.70 2.17
C GLU A 67 10.42 0.02 0.80
N ILE A 68 9.64 -1.06 0.71
CA ILE A 68 9.28 -1.69 -0.56
C ILE A 68 7.85 -1.24 -0.88
N HIS A 69 7.71 -0.41 -1.90
CA HIS A 69 6.41 0.17 -2.30
C HIS A 69 6.13 0.05 -3.81
N ASN A 70 7.01 -0.59 -4.58
CA ASN A 70 6.85 -0.84 -6.01
C ASN A 70 7.76 -2.00 -6.47
N ASP A 71 7.62 -2.38 -7.74
CA ASP A 71 8.40 -3.45 -8.36
C ASP A 71 9.92 -3.22 -8.31
N MET A 72 10.38 -1.96 -8.41
CA MET A 72 11.79 -1.64 -8.34
C MET A 72 12.36 -1.91 -6.93
N GLY A 73 11.66 -1.46 -5.90
CA GLY A 73 12.03 -1.74 -4.51
C GLY A 73 12.03 -3.24 -4.21
N TYR A 74 11.09 -3.98 -4.80
CA TYR A 74 11.04 -5.43 -4.65
C TYR A 74 12.24 -6.11 -5.33
N ARG A 75 12.60 -5.69 -6.55
CA ARG A 75 13.79 -6.20 -7.25
C ARG A 75 15.08 -5.93 -6.47
N VAL A 76 15.25 -4.74 -5.90
CA VAL A 76 16.41 -4.43 -5.05
C VAL A 76 16.48 -5.40 -3.86
N TYR A 77 15.35 -5.65 -3.20
CA TYR A 77 15.29 -6.61 -2.09
C TYR A 77 15.64 -8.05 -2.52
N VAL A 78 15.13 -8.49 -3.68
CA VAL A 78 15.43 -9.81 -4.25
C VAL A 78 16.94 -9.97 -4.52
N GLU A 79 17.57 -8.98 -5.17
CA GLU A 79 19.02 -9.03 -5.44
C GLU A 79 19.84 -9.02 -4.15
N LEU A 80 19.50 -8.17 -3.18
CA LEU A 80 20.16 -8.12 -1.86
C LEU A 80 20.14 -9.49 -1.16
N LYS A 81 19.00 -10.18 -1.19
CA LYS A 81 18.87 -11.50 -0.58
C LYS A 81 19.52 -12.63 -1.38
N LYS A 82 19.74 -12.46 -2.68
CA LYS A 82 20.54 -13.42 -3.47
C LYS A 82 22.02 -13.34 -3.08
N GLU A 83 22.51 -12.13 -2.85
CA GLU A 83 23.86 -11.86 -2.35
C GLU A 83 24.01 -12.37 -0.91
N ASN A 84 23.01 -12.14 -0.06
CA ASN A 84 23.02 -12.53 1.36
C ASN A 84 22.00 -13.64 1.65
N ARG A 85 22.46 -14.88 1.50
CA ARG A 85 21.64 -16.09 1.62
C ARG A 85 21.33 -16.51 3.07
N GLU A 86 21.87 -15.83 4.06
CA GLU A 86 21.54 -16.10 5.46
C GLU A 86 20.05 -15.85 5.70
N PHE A 87 19.37 -16.83 6.27
CA PHE A 87 17.91 -16.80 6.44
C PHE A 87 17.45 -15.66 7.37
N GLY A 88 18.23 -15.37 8.42
CA GLY A 88 17.94 -14.33 9.40
C GLY A 88 18.23 -12.90 8.92
N MET A 89 18.95 -12.72 7.82
CA MET A 89 19.33 -11.41 7.32
C MET A 89 18.22 -10.74 6.54
N TYR A 90 18.08 -9.42 6.76
CA TYR A 90 17.11 -8.55 6.11
C TYR A 90 15.66 -9.06 6.20
N PRO A 91 15.15 -9.36 7.41
CA PRO A 91 13.77 -9.78 7.56
C PRO A 91 12.83 -8.67 7.08
N LEU A 92 11.76 -9.06 6.39
CA LEU A 92 10.69 -8.14 6.05
C LEU A 92 9.93 -7.78 7.32
N CYS A 93 9.69 -6.50 7.56
CA CYS A 93 8.90 -5.96 8.65
C CYS A 93 7.57 -5.47 8.06
N VAL A 94 6.47 -6.02 8.55
CA VAL A 94 5.13 -5.82 8.01
C VAL A 94 4.30 -5.02 9.00
N THR A 95 3.88 -3.83 8.59
CA THR A 95 2.94 -3.00 9.35
C THR A 95 1.62 -2.95 8.61
N THR A 96 0.51 -3.28 9.28
CA THR A 96 -0.83 -3.14 8.72
C THR A 96 -1.42 -1.80 9.09
N ILE A 97 -2.04 -1.11 8.14
CA ILE A 97 -2.70 0.17 8.34
C ILE A 97 -4.17 -0.02 7.98
N GLU A 98 -5.08 0.43 8.85
CA GLU A 98 -6.51 0.40 8.56
C GLU A 98 -6.83 1.37 7.43
N LYS A 99 -7.61 0.91 6.44
CA LYS A 99 -8.20 1.81 5.46
C LYS A 99 -9.35 2.50 6.16
N GLU A 100 -9.34 3.84 6.16
CA GLU A 100 -10.50 4.58 6.61
C GLU A 100 -11.68 4.22 5.71
N LEU A 101 -12.69 3.55 6.28
CA LEU A 101 -13.98 3.41 5.63
C LEU A 101 -14.59 4.80 5.62
N ILE A 102 -14.60 5.44 4.45
CA ILE A 102 -15.42 6.64 4.24
C ILE A 102 -16.87 6.16 4.24
N ASP A 103 -17.45 6.02 5.43
CA ASP A 103 -18.86 5.71 5.59
C ASP A 103 -19.66 6.93 5.12
N GLY A 104 -20.13 6.89 3.87
CA GLY A 104 -21.29 7.62 3.37
C GLY A 104 -21.37 9.14 3.62
N ALA A 105 -20.32 9.82 4.05
CA ALA A 105 -20.33 11.25 4.25
C ALA A 105 -20.04 11.92 2.91
N VAL A 106 -21.10 12.30 2.21
CA VAL A 106 -21.07 13.32 1.16
C VAL A 106 -20.46 14.57 1.76
N GLN A 107 -19.13 14.72 1.65
CA GLN A 107 -18.48 15.99 1.81
C GLN A 107 -18.94 16.84 0.63
N ARG A 108 -19.85 17.79 0.91
CA ARG A 108 -20.14 18.87 -0.02
C ARG A 108 -18.84 19.64 -0.17
N TYR A 109 -18.10 19.39 -1.24
CA TYR A 109 -16.97 20.20 -1.61
C TYR A 109 -17.48 21.61 -1.93
N ASP A 110 -17.14 22.57 -1.07
CA ASP A 110 -17.20 23.99 -1.40
C ASP A 110 -16.02 24.27 -2.32
N SER A 111 -16.33 24.41 -3.61
CA SER A 111 -15.35 24.57 -4.68
C SER A 111 -14.75 25.97 -4.65
N GLY A 112 -13.57 26.07 -4.05
CA GLY A 112 -12.80 27.30 -3.94
C GLY A 112 -11.36 27.19 -4.42
N THR A 113 -10.96 26.17 -5.17
CA THR A 113 -9.69 26.21 -5.92
C THR A 113 -9.72 25.21 -7.08
N ASP A 114 -9.50 25.75 -8.27
CA ASP A 114 -9.31 25.05 -9.52
C ASP A 114 -8.05 24.15 -9.41
N ASN A 115 -8.22 22.84 -9.62
CA ASN A 115 -7.24 21.89 -10.21
C ASN A 115 -7.65 20.44 -9.87
N THR A 116 -8.37 19.85 -10.82
CA THR A 116 -8.46 18.43 -11.16
C THR A 116 -8.03 17.40 -10.09
N LEU A 117 -9.00 16.79 -9.41
CA LEU A 117 -8.85 15.46 -8.82
C LEU A 117 -9.93 14.56 -9.40
N ALA A 118 -9.54 13.68 -10.32
CA ALA A 118 -10.38 12.57 -10.73
C ALA A 118 -10.53 11.64 -9.51
N ILE A 119 -11.71 11.61 -8.90
CA ILE A 119 -12.08 10.56 -7.96
C ILE A 119 -12.67 9.43 -8.81
N GLU A 120 -11.81 8.52 -9.27
CA GLU A 120 -12.27 7.20 -9.68
C GLU A 120 -12.51 6.39 -8.41
N PHE A 121 -13.76 6.01 -8.11
CA PHE A 121 -14.12 4.67 -7.62
C PHE A 121 -15.64 4.51 -7.71
N VAL A 122 -16.07 3.77 -8.73
CA VAL A 122 -17.44 3.28 -8.91
C VAL A 122 -17.56 1.96 -8.15
N ASN A 123 -18.38 1.90 -7.10
CA ASN A 123 -18.85 0.64 -6.53
C ASN A 123 -20.30 0.41 -6.93
N SER A 124 -20.51 -0.04 -8.17
CA SER A 124 -21.68 -0.84 -8.56
C SER A 124 -21.49 -1.23 -10.02
N GLY A 125 -21.37 -2.53 -10.28
CA GLY A 125 -21.07 -3.10 -11.59
C GLY A 125 -22.14 -2.84 -12.67
N GLU A 126 -22.21 -1.62 -13.18
CA GLU A 126 -22.82 -1.27 -14.46
C GLU A 126 -21.78 -0.65 -15.41
N ALA A 127 -21.96 -0.90 -16.70
CA ALA A 127 -21.02 -0.47 -17.74
C ALA A 127 -20.96 1.07 -17.84
N ILE A 128 -19.73 1.59 -17.84
CA ILE A 128 -19.45 3.02 -18.00
C ILE A 128 -19.76 3.43 -19.44
N GLY A 129 -20.82 4.23 -19.62
CA GLY A 129 -21.01 5.00 -20.86
C GLY A 129 -20.00 6.14 -20.89
N VAL A 130 -19.11 6.15 -21.89
CA VAL A 130 -18.20 7.27 -22.14
C VAL A 130 -19.04 8.45 -22.65
N PHE A 131 -19.10 9.54 -21.89
CA PHE A 131 -19.69 10.80 -22.36
C PHE A 131 -18.60 11.82 -22.66
N GLU A 132 -18.53 12.27 -23.91
CA GLU A 132 -17.67 13.36 -24.33
C GLU A 132 -18.33 14.69 -23.95
N LEU A 133 -17.75 15.39 -22.97
CA LEU A 133 -18.25 16.69 -22.50
C LEU A 133 -18.01 17.76 -23.58
N HIS A 134 -19.07 18.14 -24.29
CA HIS A 134 -19.06 19.34 -25.12
C HIS A 134 -19.03 20.59 -24.22
N LYS A 135 -18.12 21.52 -24.56
CA LYS A 135 -17.65 22.64 -23.73
C LYS A 135 -18.68 23.72 -23.38
N ASP A 136 -19.93 23.62 -23.80
CA ASP A 136 -20.85 24.77 -23.80
C ASP A 136 -22.07 24.65 -22.87
N LEU A 137 -22.08 23.71 -21.91
CA LEU A 137 -23.21 23.60 -20.98
C LEU A 137 -23.11 24.59 -19.81
N ILE A 138 -23.67 25.80 -19.99
CA ILE A 138 -23.84 26.79 -18.91
C ILE A 138 -25.10 26.46 -18.11
N ILE A 139 -24.96 26.07 -16.85
CA ILE A 139 -26.08 25.97 -15.89
C ILE A 139 -26.10 27.24 -15.04
N SER A 140 -27.09 28.11 -15.23
CA SER A 140 -27.34 29.27 -14.38
C SER A 140 -28.17 28.89 -13.14
N LYS A 141 -27.76 29.40 -11.97
CA LYS A 141 -28.42 29.16 -10.68
C LYS A 141 -29.24 30.40 -10.29
N THR A 142 -30.57 30.30 -10.26
CA THR A 142 -31.45 31.36 -9.75
C THR A 142 -31.58 31.19 -8.23
N ASN A 143 -31.07 32.15 -7.45
CA ASN A 143 -31.34 32.23 -6.01
C ASN A 143 -32.61 33.05 -5.78
N GLN A 144 -33.64 32.46 -5.18
CA GLN A 144 -34.71 33.22 -4.52
C GLN A 144 -34.44 33.27 -3.01
N LYS A 145 -34.70 34.47 -2.47
CA LYS A 145 -34.41 34.94 -1.12
C LYS A 145 -35.38 34.40 -0.08
#